data_AF-A0A2S2PW95-F1
#
_entry.id   AF-A0A2S2PW95-F1
#
_cell.length_a   1.000
_cell.length_b   1.000
_cell.length_c   1.000
_cell.angle_alpha   90.00
_cell.angle_beta   90.00
_cell.angle_gamma   90.00
#
_symmetry.space_group_name_H-M   'P 1'
#
loop_
_entity.id
_entity.type
_entity.pdbx_description
1 polymer ?
#
loop_
_entity_poly.entity_id
_entity_poly.type
_entity_poly.pdbx_seq_one_letter_code
_entity_poly.pdbx_strand_id
1 'polypeptide(L)'
;NYRLPYVDLFGGVIGMSRNHFQLVNGFSNMFWGWGGEDDDMASRVKAHDLNITRYTPNVARYHMLTHAKQKANPKRYEKLYSGRKRFKTDGLNNLEYRVKSLKQLPLFTYLLVDLTGRRS
;
A
#
# COMPACT_ATOMS: atom_id res chain seq x y z
N ASN A 1 -16.70 -16.77 -9.63
CA ASN A 1 -16.18 -16.04 -10.80
C ASN A 1 -15.02 -15.15 -10.40
N TYR A 2 -13.78 -15.52 -10.75
CA TYR A 2 -12.59 -14.70 -10.53
C TYR A 2 -12.53 -13.61 -11.61
N ARG A 3 -12.68 -12.35 -11.23
CA ARG A 3 -12.65 -11.20 -12.16
C ARG A 3 -11.89 -10.05 -11.52
N LEU A 4 -11.13 -9.33 -12.33
CA LEU A 4 -10.48 -8.09 -11.91
C LEU A 4 -11.55 -7.00 -11.77
N PRO A 5 -11.72 -6.36 -10.60
CA PRO A 5 -12.73 -5.31 -10.40
C PRO A 5 -12.55 -4.10 -11.33
N TYR A 6 -11.31 -3.65 -11.56
CA TYR A 6 -10.95 -2.57 -12.49
C TYR A 6 -9.49 -2.66 -12.91
N VAL A 7 -9.14 -2.11 -14.07
CA VAL A 7 -7.81 -2.26 -14.72
C VAL A 7 -6.66 -1.74 -13.86
N ASP A 8 -6.93 -0.72 -13.04
CA ASP A 8 -5.91 -0.05 -12.22
C ASP A 8 -5.79 -0.63 -10.81
N LEU A 9 -6.54 -1.69 -10.48
CA LEU A 9 -6.51 -2.27 -9.14
C LEU A 9 -5.09 -2.74 -8.78
N PHE A 10 -4.51 -2.08 -7.78
CA PHE A 10 -3.15 -2.36 -7.30
C PHE A 10 -3.15 -2.95 -5.87
N GLY A 11 -4.29 -3.47 -5.43
CA GLY A 11 -4.47 -4.04 -4.10
C GLY A 11 -4.35 -5.57 -4.02
N GLY A 12 -4.26 -6.08 -2.79
CA GLY A 12 -4.19 -7.52 -2.49
C GLY A 12 -2.76 -8.03 -2.35
N VAL A 13 -2.17 -8.53 -3.44
CA VAL A 13 -0.78 -9.01 -3.48
C VAL A 13 -0.05 -8.32 -4.61
N ILE A 14 1.01 -7.59 -4.28
CA ILE A 14 1.85 -6.88 -5.25
C ILE A 14 3.32 -7.32 -5.12
N GLY A 15 4.04 -7.27 -6.23
CA GLY A 15 5.49 -7.42 -6.28
C GLY A 15 6.11 -6.18 -6.92
N MET A 16 7.14 -5.63 -6.29
CA MET A 16 7.84 -4.44 -6.77
C MET A 16 9.33 -4.56 -6.44
N SER A 17 10.20 -4.16 -7.38
CA SER A 17 11.63 -4.09 -7.11
C SER A 17 11.93 -2.98 -6.09
N ARG A 18 13.03 -3.11 -5.34
CA ARG A 18 13.50 -2.04 -4.43
C ARG A 18 13.63 -0.71 -5.17
N ASN A 19 14.19 -0.72 -6.38
CA ASN A 19 14.42 0.49 -7.18
C ASN A 19 13.11 1.18 -7.57
N HIS A 20 12.10 0.42 -8.02
CA HIS A 20 10.78 0.99 -8.34
C HIS A 20 10.09 1.53 -7.08
N PHE A 21 10.20 0.81 -5.95
CA PHE A 21 9.61 1.25 -4.68
C PHE A 21 10.22 2.57 -4.19
N GLN A 22 11.55 2.70 -4.29
CA GLN A 22 12.25 3.93 -3.95
C GLN A 22 11.94 5.07 -4.93
N LEU A 23 11.86 4.77 -6.24
CA LEU A 23 11.56 5.74 -7.29
C LEU A 23 10.21 6.43 -7.05
N VAL A 24 9.19 5.68 -6.64
CA VAL A 24 7.83 6.20 -6.37
C VAL A 24 7.66 6.78 -4.97
N ASN A 25 8.75 6.88 -4.19
CA ASN A 25 8.75 7.27 -2.78
C ASN A 25 7.85 6.39 -1.90
N GLY A 26 7.76 5.08 -2.19
CA GLY A 26 6.94 4.14 -1.42
C GLY A 26 5.44 4.48 -1.33
N PHE A 27 4.75 3.86 -0.38
CA PHE A 27 3.34 4.14 -0.08
C PHE A 27 3.15 5.44 0.70
N SER A 28 1.98 6.07 0.54
CA SER A 28 1.56 7.24 1.32
C SER A 28 1.36 6.92 2.80
N ASN A 29 1.84 7.80 3.71
CA ASN A 29 1.63 7.67 5.16
C ASN A 29 0.30 8.26 5.63
N MET A 30 -0.54 8.75 4.71
CA MET A 30 -1.76 9.50 5.03
C MET A 30 -3.00 8.61 5.18
N PHE A 31 -2.97 7.36 4.73
CA PHE A 31 -4.12 6.47 4.73
C PHE A 31 -4.26 5.72 6.06
N TRP A 32 -5.04 6.30 6.97
CA TRP A 32 -5.43 5.68 8.23
C TRP A 32 -6.87 5.16 8.13
N GLY A 33 -7.08 3.87 8.36
CA GLY A 33 -8.37 3.21 8.09
C GLY A 33 -8.48 2.72 6.64
N TRP A 34 -9.63 2.15 6.27
CA TRP A 34 -9.75 1.38 5.03
C TRP A 34 -9.99 2.25 3.78
N GLY A 35 -9.14 2.04 2.76
CA GLY A 35 -9.39 2.35 1.35
C GLY A 35 -8.62 3.55 0.79
N GLY A 36 -8.25 3.43 -0.49
CA GLY A 36 -7.66 4.46 -1.34
C GLY A 36 -6.12 4.47 -1.37
N GLU A 37 -5.47 3.72 -0.49
CA GLU A 37 -4.01 3.60 -0.41
C GLU A 37 -3.41 2.88 -1.62
N ASP A 38 -4.06 1.81 -2.07
CA ASP A 38 -3.62 1.05 -3.25
C ASP A 38 -3.81 1.86 -4.53
N ASP A 39 -4.87 2.66 -4.62
CA ASP A 39 -5.14 3.55 -5.76
C ASP A 39 -4.15 4.73 -5.80
N ASP A 40 -3.73 5.26 -4.64
CA ASP A 40 -2.65 6.26 -4.54
C ASP A 40 -1.33 5.67 -5.04
N MET A 41 -1.01 4.44 -4.63
CA MET A 41 0.20 3.75 -5.10
C MET A 41 0.15 3.47 -6.61
N ALA A 42 -0.99 3.02 -7.15
CA ALA A 42 -1.18 2.86 -8.59
C ALA A 42 -0.92 4.18 -9.35
N SER A 43 -1.42 5.30 -8.78
CA SER A 43 -1.22 6.64 -9.34
C SER A 43 0.24 7.08 -9.30
N ARG A 44 1.00 6.71 -8.26
CA ARG A 44 2.45 6.96 -8.16
C ARG A 44 3.22 6.18 -9.23
N VAL A 45 2.92 4.89 -9.37
CA VAL A 45 3.53 4.02 -10.39
C VAL A 45 3.35 4.62 -11.79
N LYS A 46 2.12 5.01 -12.14
CA LYS A 46 1.81 5.64 -13.42
C LYS A 46 2.48 7.00 -13.60
N ALA A 47 2.62 7.79 -12.54
CA ALA A 47 3.28 9.10 -12.61
C ALA A 47 4.80 9.02 -12.84
N HIS A 48 5.39 7.84 -12.70
CA HIS A 48 6.78 7.52 -13.02
C HIS A 48 6.91 6.65 -14.27
N ASP A 49 5.89 6.63 -15.13
CA ASP A 49 5.86 5.89 -16.40
C ASP A 49 6.13 4.38 -16.25
N LEU A 50 5.83 3.83 -15.06
CA LEU A 50 5.92 2.40 -14.80
C LEU A 50 4.59 1.71 -15.14
N ASN A 51 4.69 0.47 -15.63
CA ASN A 51 3.55 -0.35 -16.02
C ASN A 51 3.18 -1.36 -14.93
N ILE A 52 1.88 -1.52 -14.69
CA ILE A 52 1.34 -2.57 -13.82
C ILE A 52 1.15 -3.85 -14.66
N THR A 53 2.02 -4.83 -14.45
CA THR A 53 1.94 -6.13 -15.12
C THR A 53 1.16 -7.15 -14.29
N ARG A 54 0.37 -8.01 -14.94
CA ARG A 54 -0.39 -9.07 -14.27
C ARG A 54 -0.19 -10.40 -14.97
N TYR A 55 -0.06 -11.46 -14.19
CA TYR A 55 -0.12 -12.83 -14.71
C TYR A 55 -1.53 -13.17 -15.18
N THR A 56 -1.61 -14.16 -16.05
CA THR A 56 -2.88 -14.62 -16.62
C THR A 56 -3.82 -15.18 -15.54
N PRO A 57 -5.15 -15.02 -15.68
CA PRO A 57 -6.12 -15.40 -14.64
C PRO A 57 -6.15 -16.89 -14.27
N ASN A 58 -5.60 -17.78 -15.10
CA ASN A 58 -5.46 -19.20 -14.81
C ASN A 58 -4.40 -19.49 -13.73
N VAL A 59 -3.36 -18.65 -13.63
CA VAL A 59 -2.24 -18.79 -12.68
C VAL A 59 -2.45 -17.90 -11.44
N ALA A 60 -2.95 -16.68 -11.62
CA ALA A 60 -3.07 -15.68 -10.56
C ALA A 60 -4.45 -15.66 -9.87
N ARG A 61 -4.84 -16.79 -9.27
CA ARG A 61 -6.07 -16.88 -8.46
C ARG A 61 -5.73 -16.86 -6.98
N TYR A 62 -6.42 -15.99 -6.24
CA TYR A 62 -6.26 -15.85 -4.80
C TYR A 62 -7.54 -16.26 -4.07
N HIS A 63 -7.37 -16.91 -2.93
CA HIS A 63 -8.47 -17.24 -2.02
C HIS A 63 -8.39 -16.33 -0.79
N MET A 64 -9.45 -15.57 -0.55
CA MET A 64 -9.55 -14.66 0.59
C MET A 64 -10.13 -15.42 1.77
N LEU A 65 -9.38 -15.49 2.88
CA LEU A 65 -9.91 -16.03 4.12
C LEU A 65 -11.06 -15.14 4.62
N THR A 66 -12.10 -15.76 5.18
CA THR A 66 -13.28 -15.07 5.70
C THR A 66 -12.89 -14.06 6.78
N HIS A 67 -13.34 -12.82 6.64
CA HIS A 67 -13.10 -11.76 7.62
C HIS A 67 -14.24 -10.74 7.61
N ALA A 68 -14.38 -9.99 8.72
CA ALA A 68 -15.33 -8.91 8.82
C ALA A 68 -14.95 -7.75 7.90
N LYS A 69 -15.93 -7.19 7.18
CA LYS A 69 -15.69 -6.01 6.33
C LYS A 69 -15.34 -4.81 7.20
N GLN A 70 -14.25 -4.14 6.87
CA GLN A 70 -13.86 -2.91 7.55
C GLN A 70 -14.69 -1.71 7.07
N LYS A 71 -14.96 -0.78 7.98
CA LYS A 71 -15.62 0.48 7.63
C LYS A 71 -14.65 1.37 6.86
N ALA A 72 -15.08 1.83 5.70
CA ALA A 72 -14.32 2.75 4.87
C ALA A 72 -14.00 4.07 5.58
N ASN A 73 -12.80 4.60 5.35
CA ASN A 73 -12.49 5.97 5.74
C ASN A 73 -13.32 6.96 4.88
N PRO A 74 -14.17 7.81 5.47
CA PRO A 74 -14.98 8.77 4.72
C PRO A 74 -14.13 9.77 3.94
N LYS A 75 -12.89 10.04 4.38
CA LYS A 75 -11.94 10.97 3.74
C LYS A 75 -11.02 10.31 2.70
N ARG A 76 -11.23 9.05 2.33
CA ARG A 76 -10.36 8.34 1.37
C ARG A 76 -10.24 9.06 0.01
N TYR A 77 -11.35 9.61 -0.50
CA TYR A 77 -11.36 10.32 -1.79
C TYR A 77 -10.66 11.67 -1.73
N GLU A 78 -10.77 12.38 -0.60
CA GLU A 78 -10.03 13.63 -0.36
C GLU A 78 -8.51 13.38 -0.34
N LYS A 79 -8.09 12.30 0.34
CA LYS A 79 -6.68 11.86 0.39
C LYS A 79 -6.15 11.46 -0.98
N LEU A 80 -6.97 10.77 -1.78
CA LEU A 80 -6.63 10.34 -3.13
C LEU A 80 -6.52 11.54 -4.09
N TYR A 81 -7.50 12.45 -4.06
CA TYR A 81 -7.51 13.65 -4.91
C TYR A 81 -6.29 14.56 -4.64
N SER A 82 -5.90 14.71 -3.37
CA SER A 82 -4.70 15.46 -2.99
C SER A 82 -3.40 14.66 -3.16
N GLY A 83 -3.45 13.35 -3.41
CA GLY A 83 -2.32 12.44 -3.42
C GLY A 83 -1.19 12.87 -4.35
N ARG A 84 -1.54 13.21 -5.61
CA ARG A 84 -0.57 13.59 -6.66
C ARG A 84 0.31 14.78 -6.28
N LYS A 85 -0.21 15.72 -5.47
CA LYS A 85 0.54 16.88 -4.98
C LYS A 85 1.58 16.50 -3.92
N ARG A 86 1.43 15.33 -3.30
CA ARG A 86 2.19 14.89 -2.13
C ARG A 86 3.17 13.75 -2.43
N PHE A 87 3.24 13.23 -3.65
CA PHE A 87 4.12 12.09 -3.98
C PHE A 87 5.58 12.31 -3.55
N LYS A 88 6.09 13.54 -3.72
CA LYS A 88 7.47 13.90 -3.37
C LYS A 88 7.68 14.17 -1.87
N THR A 89 6.63 14.45 -1.10
CA THR A 89 6.72 14.91 0.29
C THR A 89 6.11 13.96 1.30
N ASP A 90 5.35 12.97 0.84
CA ASP A 90 4.72 11.94 1.66
C ASP A 90 5.01 10.54 1.11
N GLY A 91 5.71 9.75 1.92
CA GLY A 91 5.95 8.34 1.68
C GLY A 91 7.19 7.84 2.42
N LEU A 92 8.05 7.10 1.74
CA LEU A 92 9.25 6.50 2.33
C LEU A 92 10.17 7.56 2.96
N ASN A 93 10.31 8.72 2.32
CA ASN A 93 11.22 9.79 2.73
C ASN A 93 10.82 10.52 4.02
N ASN A 94 9.58 10.41 4.48
CA ASN A 94 9.08 11.06 5.68
C ASN A 94 8.37 10.09 6.64
N LEU A 95 8.58 8.78 6.45
CA LEU A 95 8.02 7.74 7.31
C LEU A 95 8.66 7.81 8.69
N GLU A 96 7.83 8.11 9.71
CA GLU A 96 8.24 8.12 11.10
C GLU A 96 7.67 6.90 11.84
N TYR A 97 8.55 6.13 12.47
CA TYR A 97 8.16 4.97 13.26
C TYR A 97 9.21 4.66 14.32
N ARG A 98 8.81 3.93 15.37
CA ARG A 98 9.71 3.39 16.38
C ARG A 98 9.54 1.88 16.49
N VAL A 99 10.62 1.12 16.33
CA VAL A 99 10.60 -0.32 16.59
C VAL A 99 10.49 -0.54 18.10
N LYS A 100 9.45 -1.24 18.55
CA LYS A 100 9.21 -1.59 19.96
C LYS A 100 9.73 -2.98 20.30
N SER A 101 9.68 -3.91 19.34
CA SER A 101 10.17 -5.28 19.51
C SER A 101 10.56 -5.89 18.16
N LEU A 102 11.62 -6.71 18.17
CA LEU A 102 12.05 -7.52 17.05
C LEU A 102 12.26 -8.95 17.55
N LYS A 103 11.60 -9.92 16.93
CA LYS A 103 11.74 -11.35 17.26
C LYS A 103 11.95 -12.15 15.98
N GLN A 104 13.07 -12.86 15.88
CA GLN A 104 13.32 -13.83 14.82
C GLN A 104 12.71 -15.18 15.24
N LEU A 105 11.71 -15.64 14.52
CA LEU A 105 11.05 -16.92 14.74
C LEU A 105 11.39 -17.88 13.59
N PRO A 106 11.22 -19.20 13.77
CA PRO A 106 11.63 -20.18 12.74
C PRO A 106 11.00 -19.96 11.35
N LEU A 107 9.79 -19.40 11.29
CA LEU A 107 9.04 -19.23 10.04
C LEU A 107 8.90 -17.77 9.58
N PHE A 108 9.15 -16.79 10.45
CA PHE A 108 9.03 -15.37 10.12
C PHE A 108 9.76 -14.47 11.13
N THR A 109 10.04 -13.23 10.75
CA THR A 109 10.49 -12.20 11.68
C THR A 109 9.32 -11.32 12.07
N TYR A 110 9.07 -11.17 13.38
CA TYR A 110 8.05 -10.29 13.92
C TYR A 110 8.66 -8.94 14.28
N LEU A 111 8.18 -7.86 13.66
CA LEU A 111 8.51 -6.49 14.02
C LEU A 111 7.27 -5.79 14.58
N LEU A 112 7.30 -5.43 15.87
CA LEU A 112 6.30 -4.56 16.47
C LEU A 112 6.76 -3.10 16.31
N VAL A 113 5.96 -2.29 15.63
CA VAL A 113 6.27 -0.90 15.33
C VAL A 113 5.21 0.04 15.92
N ASP A 114 5.66 1.18 16.40
CA ASP A 114 4.83 2.31 16.80
C ASP A 114 4.89 3.37 15.70
N LEU A 115 3.73 3.70 15.14
CA LEU A 115 3.57 4.63 14.03
C LEU A 115 3.07 6.01 14.49
N THR A 116 3.05 6.27 15.80
CA THR A 116 2.47 7.49 16.38
C THR A 116 3.50 8.56 16.74
N GLY A 117 4.73 8.50 16.21
CA GLY A 117 5.92 9.28 16.62
C GLY A 117 5.82 10.82 16.73
N ARG A 118 4.67 11.43 16.43
CA ARG A 118 4.35 12.86 16.64
C ARG A 118 3.14 13.13 17.56
N ARG A 119 2.57 12.12 18.21
CA ARG A 119 1.44 12.28 19.13
C ARG A 119 1.85 11.96 20.57
N SER A 120 2.76 12.77 21.11
CA SER A 120 2.96 12.95 22.55
C SER A 120 2.83 14.43 22.88
#